data_AF-A0A7W9GEF3-F1
#
_entry.id   AF-A0A7W9GEF3-F1
#
_cell.length_a   1.000
_cell.length_b   1.000
_cell.length_c   1.000
_cell.angle_alpha   90.00
_cell.angle_beta   90.00
_cell.angle_gamma   90.00
#
_symmetry.space_group_name_H-M   'P 1'
#
loop_
_entity.id
_entity.type
_entity.pdbx_description
1 polymer ?
#
loop_
_entity_poly.entity_id
_entity_poly.type
_entity_poly.pdbx_seq_one_letter_code
_entity_poly.pdbx_strand_id
1 'polypeptide(L)'
;MARLHVASAVEAARAGYKGAPVDLKGHLPPHAIKAVLDAYREEGSQLVRLSRSIEVVERALRGDVFTATMRGQGRGSAPGSA
;
A
#
# COMPACT_ATOMS: atom_id res chain seq x y z
N MET A 1 7.98 -15.29 -6.62
CA MET A 1 6.61 -15.76 -6.34
C MET A 1 5.84 -14.81 -5.42
N ALA A 2 6.41 -14.35 -4.30
CA ALA A 2 5.74 -13.43 -3.36
C ALA A 2 5.23 -12.12 -4.00
N ARG A 3 6.07 -11.42 -4.80
CA ARG A 3 5.66 -10.18 -5.50
C ARG A 3 4.45 -10.38 -6.42
N LEU A 4 4.45 -11.45 -7.22
CA LEU A 4 3.36 -11.75 -8.13
C LEU A 4 2.07 -12.06 -7.38
N HIS A 5 2.17 -12.84 -6.30
CA HIS A 5 1.03 -13.16 -5.45
C HIS A 5 0.41 -11.91 -4.83
N VAL A 6 1.21 -11.05 -4.18
CA VAL A 6 0.70 -9.82 -3.57
C VAL A 6 0.16 -8.83 -4.61
N ALA A 7 0.79 -8.74 -5.79
CA ALA A 7 0.24 -7.94 -6.89
C ALA A 7 -1.15 -8.45 -7.32
N SER A 8 -1.31 -9.77 -7.47
CA SER A 8 -2.62 -10.36 -7.80
C SER A 8 -3.66 -10.11 -6.70
N ALA A 9 -3.26 -10.18 -5.42
CA ALA A 9 -4.14 -9.90 -4.30
C ALA A 9 -4.59 -8.43 -4.27
N VAL A 10 -3.69 -7.48 -4.56
CA VAL A 10 -4.05 -6.05 -4.67
C VAL A 10 -5.07 -5.82 -5.78
N GLU A 11 -4.87 -6.42 -6.95
CA GLU A 11 -5.83 -6.29 -8.06
C GLU A 11 -7.17 -6.96 -7.74
N ALA A 12 -7.17 -8.12 -7.09
CA ALA A 12 -8.38 -8.77 -6.61
C ALA A 12 -9.14 -7.89 -5.60
N ALA A 13 -8.46 -7.27 -4.64
CA ALA A 13 -9.08 -6.36 -3.68
C ALA A 13 -9.69 -5.12 -4.36
N ARG A 14 -9.01 -4.56 -5.37
CA ARG A 14 -9.53 -3.43 -6.17
C ARG A 14 -10.75 -3.81 -7.00
N ALA A 15 -10.71 -4.99 -7.63
CA ALA A 15 -11.84 -5.50 -8.40
C ALA A 15 -13.05 -5.75 -7.48
N GLY A 16 -12.83 -6.41 -6.33
CA GLY A 16 -13.84 -6.64 -5.32
C GLY A 16 -14.46 -5.35 -4.78
N TYR A 17 -13.65 -4.34 -4.44
CA TYR A 17 -14.16 -3.03 -4.00
C TYR A 17 -15.07 -2.36 -5.04
N LYS A 18 -14.71 -2.46 -6.34
CA LYS A 18 -15.51 -1.88 -7.43
C LYS A 18 -16.80 -2.66 -7.69
N GLY A 19 -16.78 -3.98 -7.59
CA GLY A 19 -17.91 -4.87 -7.89
C GLY A 19 -18.89 -5.05 -6.73
N ALA A 20 -18.40 -5.05 -5.49
CA ALA A 20 -19.17 -5.39 -4.29
C ALA A 20 -20.51 -4.63 -4.14
N PRO A 21 -20.62 -3.31 -4.43
CA PRO A 21 -21.91 -2.63 -4.32
C PRO A 21 -22.96 -3.14 -5.30
N VAL A 22 -22.55 -3.61 -6.48
CA VAL A 22 -23.45 -4.16 -7.50
C VAL A 22 -23.81 -5.59 -7.12
N ASP A 23 -22.80 -6.41 -6.80
CA ASP A 23 -22.98 -7.85 -6.53
C ASP A 23 -23.78 -8.11 -5.25
N LEU A 24 -23.68 -7.22 -4.26
CA LEU A 24 -24.35 -7.37 -2.96
C LEU A 24 -25.68 -6.63 -2.87
N LYS A 25 -26.04 -5.85 -3.89
CA LYS A 25 -27.30 -5.09 -3.90
C LYS A 25 -28.49 -6.06 -3.83
N GLY A 26 -29.41 -5.81 -2.91
CA GLY A 26 -30.59 -6.66 -2.71
C GLY A 26 -30.33 -7.92 -1.87
N HIS A 27 -29.07 -8.26 -1.60
CA HIS A 27 -28.70 -9.32 -0.65
C HIS A 27 -28.38 -8.78 0.74
N LEU A 28 -27.87 -7.55 0.82
CA LEU A 28 -27.45 -6.92 2.07
C LEU A 28 -28.10 -5.54 2.26
N PRO A 29 -28.35 -5.12 3.52
CA PRO A 29 -28.75 -3.75 3.80
C PRO A 29 -27.61 -2.76 3.51
N PRO A 30 -27.91 -1.48 3.24
CA PRO A 30 -26.90 -0.49 2.81
C PRO A 30 -25.72 -0.33 3.77
N HIS A 31 -25.95 -0.40 5.08
CA HIS A 31 -24.88 -0.28 6.07
C HIS A 31 -23.92 -1.47 6.05
N ALA A 32 -24.41 -2.68 5.72
CA ALA A 32 -23.58 -3.86 5.59
C ALA A 32 -22.71 -3.80 4.33
N ILE A 33 -23.25 -3.27 3.21
CA ILE A 33 -22.46 -3.00 2.00
C ILE A 33 -21.33 -2.01 2.32
N LYS A 34 -21.62 -0.95 3.09
CA LYS A 34 -20.59 -0.01 3.54
C LYS A 34 -19.49 -0.70 4.37
N ALA A 35 -19.86 -1.57 5.30
CA ALA A 35 -18.89 -2.32 6.11
C ALA A 35 -17.98 -3.21 5.23
N VAL A 36 -18.52 -3.85 4.20
CA VAL A 36 -17.73 -4.63 3.22
C VAL A 36 -16.76 -3.74 2.45
N LEU A 37 -17.19 -2.55 2.03
CA LEU A 37 -16.32 -1.59 1.34
C LEU A 37 -15.19 -1.08 2.24
N ASP A 38 -15.48 -0.86 3.52
CA ASP A 38 -14.48 -0.45 4.50
C ASP A 38 -13.45 -1.57 4.72
N ALA A 39 -13.88 -2.84 4.79
CA ALA A 39 -12.99 -3.99 4.88
C ALA A 39 -12.08 -4.11 3.64
N TYR A 40 -12.62 -3.99 2.43
CA TYR A 40 -11.80 -3.98 1.20
C TYR A 40 -10.79 -2.83 1.17
N ARG A 41 -11.15 -1.65 1.67
CA ARG A 41 -10.25 -0.50 1.76
C ARG A 41 -9.10 -0.78 2.73
N GLU A 42 -9.42 -1.31 3.90
CA GLU A 42 -8.43 -1.67 4.91
C GLU A 42 -7.46 -2.73 4.36
N GLU A 43 -7.99 -3.86 3.89
CA GLU A 43 -7.20 -4.97 3.35
C GLU A 43 -6.36 -4.52 2.15
N GLY A 44 -6.95 -3.77 1.21
CA GLY A 44 -6.22 -3.20 0.08
C GLY A 44 -5.05 -2.31 0.51
N SER A 45 -5.22 -1.53 1.59
CA SER A 45 -4.14 -0.71 2.14
C SER A 45 -3.03 -1.56 2.78
N GLN A 46 -3.40 -2.65 3.45
CA GLN A 46 -2.45 -3.60 4.05
C GLN A 46 -1.65 -4.32 2.96
N LEU A 47 -2.30 -4.80 1.89
CA LEU A 47 -1.66 -5.45 0.75
C LEU A 47 -0.69 -4.52 0.01
N VAL A 48 -1.03 -3.23 -0.15
CA VAL A 48 -0.12 -2.24 -0.74
C VAL A 48 1.12 -2.02 0.14
N ARG A 49 0.97 -1.98 1.47
CA ARG A 49 2.11 -1.90 2.39
C ARG A 49 2.99 -3.15 2.30
N LEU A 50 2.38 -4.32 2.30
CA LEU A 50 3.07 -5.60 2.15
C LEU A 50 3.86 -5.66 0.83
N SER A 51 3.27 -5.20 -0.27
CA SER A 51 3.94 -5.12 -1.58
C SER A 51 5.25 -4.31 -1.51
N ARG A 52 5.22 -3.15 -0.83
CA ARG A 52 6.42 -2.31 -0.62
C ARG A 52 7.45 -3.01 0.23
N SER A 53 7.04 -3.69 1.30
CA SER A 53 7.95 -4.48 2.14
C SER A 53 8.64 -5.59 1.35
N ILE A 54 7.88 -6.32 0.51
CA ILE A 54 8.42 -7.35 -0.37
C ILE A 54 9.43 -6.75 -1.35
N GLU A 55 9.12 -5.61 -1.96
CA GLU A 55 10.03 -4.93 -2.89
C GLU A 55 11.38 -4.58 -2.21
N VAL A 56 11.34 -4.04 -1.00
CA VAL A 56 12.56 -3.72 -0.24
C VAL A 56 13.40 -4.98 0.02
N VAL A 57 12.76 -6.07 0.44
CA VAL A 57 13.44 -7.35 0.71
C VAL A 57 14.01 -7.96 -0.57
N GLU A 58 13.24 -7.99 -1.66
CA GLU A 58 13.69 -8.53 -2.95
C GLU A 58 14.91 -7.76 -3.50
N ARG A 59 14.94 -6.44 -3.31
CA ARG A 59 16.09 -5.59 -3.68
C ARG A 59 17.30 -5.89 -2.81
N ALA A 60 17.14 -5.97 -1.49
CA ALA A 60 18.23 -6.31 -0.58
C ALA A 60 18.84 -7.69 -0.89
N LEU A 61 18.01 -8.69 -1.20
CA LEU A 61 18.46 -10.03 -1.60
C LEU A 61 19.21 -10.04 -2.94
N ARG A 62 18.95 -9.06 -3.83
CA ARG A 62 19.68 -8.88 -5.09
C ARG A 62 21.02 -8.15 -4.90
N GLY A 63 21.31 -7.68 -3.69
CA GLY A 63 22.51 -6.89 -3.38
C GLY A 63 22.33 -5.38 -3.60
N ASP A 64 21.11 -4.90 -3.84
CA ASP A 64 20.85 -3.46 -3.91
C ASP A 64 21.04 -2.84 -2.52
N VAL A 65 21.93 -1.85 -2.42
CA VAL A 65 22.13 -1.10 -1.17
C VAL A 65 21.04 -0.02 -1.06
N PHE A 66 20.22 -0.11 0.00
CA PHE A 66 19.25 0.94 0.31
C PHE A 66 19.96 2.16 0.91
N THR A 67 20.15 3.21 0.12
CA THR A 67 20.55 4.53 0.62
C THR A 67 19.31 5.32 1.03
N ALA A 68 19.06 5.38 2.34
CA ALA A 68 18.04 6.26 2.90
C ALA A 68 18.44 7.71 2.61
N THR A 69 17.82 8.35 1.61
CA THR A 69 17.94 9.79 1.46
C THR A 69 17.11 10.43 2.56
N MET A 70 17.76 10.84 3.66
CA MET A 70 17.16 11.75 4.64
C MET A 70 16.92 13.10 3.96
N ARG A 71 15.79 13.24 3.28
CA ARG A 71 15.33 14.52 2.74
C ARG A 71 14.74 15.30 3.92
N GLY A 72 15.59 15.96 4.71
CA GLY A 72 15.11 16.75 5.86
C GLY A 72 16.12 17.35 6.85
N GLN A 73 17.44 17.12 6.75
CA GLN A 73 18.42 17.84 7.59
C GLN A 73 19.22 18.84 6.75
N GLY A 74 18.58 19.95 6.38
CA GLY A 74 19.29 21.17 6.08
C GLY A 74 19.92 21.69 7.37
N ARG A 75 21.19 21.35 7.62
CA ARG A 75 22.01 22.03 8.61
C ARG A 75 22.01 23.52 8.24
N GLY A 76 21.39 24.34 9.09
CA GLY A 76 21.66 25.76 9.12
C GLY A 76 23.15 25.97 9.36
N SER A 77 23.80 26.68 8.44
CA SER A 77 25.13 27.22 8.65
C SER A 77 25.18 28.63 8.07
N ALA A 78 24.81 29.61 8.89
CA ALA A 78 25.50 30.88 8.95
C ALA A 78 26.08 30.98 10.38
N PRO A 79 27.31 31.45 10.56
CA PRO A 79 27.51 32.90 10.64
C PRO A 79 28.71 33.38 9.82
N GLY A 80 28.74 34.70 9.59
CA GLY A 80 29.71 35.37 8.74
C GLY A 80 31.11 35.51 9.34
N SER A 81 32.00 36.01 8.48
CA SER A 81 33.21 36.71 8.87
C SER A 81 33.38 37.88 7.90
N ALA A 82 33.35 39.07 8.48
CA ALA A 82 33.85 40.31 7.91
C ALA A 82 35.38 40.26 7.74
#